data_AF-A0A0H3WTI4-F1
#
_entry.id   AF-A0A0H3WTI4-F1
#
_cell.length_a   1.000
_cell.length_b   1.000
_cell.length_c   1.000
_cell.angle_alpha   90.00
_cell.angle_beta   90.00
_cell.angle_gamma   90.00
#
_symmetry.space_group_name_H-M   'P 1'
#
loop_
_entity.id
_entity.type
_entity.pdbx_description
1 polymer ?
#
loop_
_entity_poly.entity_id
_entity_poly.type
_entity_poly.pdbx_seq_one_letter_code
_entity_poly.pdbx_strand_id
1 'polypeptide(L)'
;MNGREAVTTKYWLRHESGEKEDDEAELINDPRLAGSFIDGAISTRRTPNDLIFADVRMEMLVARAEKTIAVAQSLREQYPDYANHPDFFMTFVYERMGLPVNGVNLDQMFSSPGAFLDNINFLWNEYRVGLGYYYQMASTKAILETFDNEATPHWSFMQVQEGASEQDMIEAVRSRQYILMHQAIGVMAPGLKMKLHTSGGDYYINHPEFGHIPGGLTYVDLRSWNGETRDFTKADVRKVDAM
;
A
#
# COMPACT_ATOMS: atom_id res chain seq x y z
N MET A 1 -22.12 13.92 11.85
CA MET A 1 -21.56 14.63 10.68
C MET A 1 -20.46 13.76 10.12
N ASN A 2 -20.57 13.41 8.83
CA ASN A 2 -19.78 12.39 8.15
C ASN A 2 -18.32 12.83 8.03
N GLY A 3 -17.41 12.07 8.64
CA GLY A 3 -15.98 12.22 8.43
C GLY A 3 -15.66 11.91 6.98
N ARG A 4 -15.15 12.90 6.24
CA ARG A 4 -14.57 12.69 4.92
C ARG A 4 -13.35 11.79 5.08
N GLU A 5 -13.50 10.52 4.74
CA GLU A 5 -12.37 9.66 4.42
C GLU A 5 -11.52 10.30 3.32
N ALA A 6 -10.20 10.11 3.40
CA ALA A 6 -9.24 10.64 2.45
C ALA A 6 -9.62 10.32 0.99
N VAL A 7 -9.53 11.35 0.15
CA VAL A 7 -9.68 11.30 -1.30
C VAL A 7 -8.30 10.98 -1.88
N THR A 8 -7.87 9.72 -1.76
CA THR A 8 -6.80 9.15 -2.59
C THR A 8 -6.85 7.63 -2.48
N THR A 9 -7.25 7.01 -3.58
CA THR A 9 -7.38 5.56 -3.86
C THR A 9 -8.31 4.74 -2.96
N LYS A 10 -9.62 5.02 -3.10
CA LYS A 10 -10.71 4.18 -2.60
C LYS A 10 -11.16 3.05 -3.56
N TYR A 11 -10.40 2.77 -4.62
CA TYR A 11 -10.91 1.92 -5.71
C TYR A 11 -10.84 0.40 -5.46
N TRP A 12 -10.03 -0.09 -4.52
CA TRP A 12 -9.73 -1.54 -4.44
C TRP A 12 -10.16 -2.24 -3.14
N LEU A 13 -10.51 -1.50 -2.09
CA LEU A 13 -10.66 -2.07 -0.74
C LEU A 13 -11.93 -1.64 0.02
N ARG A 14 -12.89 -0.98 -0.63
CA ARG A 14 -14.23 -0.77 -0.06
C ARG A 14 -15.33 -1.11 -1.05
N HIS A 15 -15.97 -2.25 -0.80
CA HIS A 15 -17.38 -2.46 -1.10
C HIS A 15 -18.21 -1.58 -0.14
N GLU A 16 -18.69 -0.43 -0.60
CA GLU A 16 -19.80 0.30 0.06
C GLU A 16 -20.86 0.82 -0.93
N SER A 17 -20.96 0.25 -2.12
CA SER A 17 -22.13 0.43 -2.98
C SER A 17 -22.61 -0.94 -3.46
N GLY A 18 -23.85 -1.27 -3.10
CA GLY A 18 -24.52 -2.53 -3.40
C GLY A 18 -24.91 -2.70 -4.87
N GLU A 19 -23.98 -2.48 -5.79
CA GLU A 19 -24.08 -2.99 -7.16
C GLU A 19 -23.25 -4.28 -7.25
N LYS A 20 -23.93 -5.36 -7.60
CA LYS A 20 -23.40 -6.71 -7.66
C LYS A 20 -22.83 -6.97 -9.06
N GLU A 21 -21.66 -7.60 -9.06
CA GLU A 21 -20.99 -8.32 -10.15
C GLU A 21 -20.03 -7.49 -11.06
N ASP A 22 -18.73 -7.86 -10.99
CA ASP A 22 -17.60 -7.59 -11.93
C ASP A 22 -16.55 -6.46 -11.72
N ASP A 23 -16.34 -5.93 -10.50
CA ASP A 23 -15.29 -4.90 -10.24
C ASP A 23 -13.94 -5.41 -9.67
N GLU A 24 -13.70 -6.72 -9.63
CA GLU A 24 -12.41 -7.27 -9.18
C GLU A 24 -11.37 -7.23 -10.32
N ALA A 25 -10.13 -6.83 -10.02
CA ALA A 25 -9.04 -6.94 -10.99
C ALA A 25 -8.76 -8.42 -11.31
N GLU A 26 -8.44 -8.74 -12.56
CA GLU A 26 -7.82 -10.03 -12.87
C GLU A 26 -6.41 -10.06 -12.24
N LEU A 27 -6.23 -10.94 -11.25
CA LEU A 27 -4.93 -11.12 -10.60
C LEU A 27 -4.05 -12.03 -11.44
N ILE A 28 -2.80 -11.60 -11.60
CA ILE A 28 -1.78 -12.36 -12.30
C ILE A 28 -0.57 -12.40 -11.37
N ASN A 29 -0.17 -13.60 -10.94
CA ASN A 29 1.08 -13.76 -10.20
C ASN A 29 2.24 -13.41 -11.14
N ASP A 30 3.04 -12.42 -10.76
CA ASP A 30 4.23 -12.03 -11.50
C ASP A 30 5.48 -12.22 -10.62
N PRO A 31 6.24 -13.33 -10.81
CA PRO A 31 7.45 -13.59 -10.05
C PRO A 31 8.51 -12.50 -10.17
N ARG A 32 8.42 -11.62 -11.18
CA ARG A 32 9.32 -10.48 -11.32
C ARG A 32 9.09 -9.44 -10.21
N LEU A 33 7.92 -9.41 -9.59
CA LEU A 33 7.54 -8.51 -8.50
C LEU A 33 7.61 -9.18 -7.13
N ALA A 34 8.16 -10.39 -7.02
CA ALA A 34 8.29 -11.08 -5.75
C ALA A 34 9.01 -10.20 -4.70
N GLY A 35 8.40 -10.12 -3.52
CA GLY A 35 8.91 -9.35 -2.38
C GLY A 35 8.75 -10.12 -1.09
N SER A 36 9.50 -9.72 -0.06
CA SER A 36 9.46 -10.37 1.26
C SER A 36 9.83 -9.38 2.35
N PHE A 37 9.27 -9.58 3.55
CA PHE A 37 9.70 -8.88 4.75
C PHE A 37 11.19 -9.11 5.04
N ILE A 38 11.91 -8.05 5.42
CA ILE A 38 13.29 -8.11 5.90
C ILE A 38 13.30 -7.83 7.41
N ASP A 39 12.87 -6.63 7.77
CA ASP A 39 12.93 -6.11 9.14
C ASP A 39 11.87 -5.00 9.33
N GLY A 40 11.62 -4.62 10.58
CA GLY A 40 10.76 -3.50 10.90
C GLY A 40 10.62 -3.29 12.40
N ALA A 41 10.07 -2.16 12.78
CA ALA A 41 9.87 -1.81 14.17
C ALA A 41 8.65 -0.90 14.34
N ILE A 42 8.08 -0.94 15.54
CA ILE A 42 7.12 0.04 16.01
C ILE A 42 7.71 0.76 17.21
N SER A 43 7.62 2.09 17.19
CA SER A 43 8.14 2.94 18.26
C SER A 43 7.10 3.97 18.67
N THR A 44 7.09 4.30 19.95
CA THR A 44 6.25 5.36 20.50
C THR A 44 7.08 6.58 20.79
N ARG A 45 6.59 7.77 20.44
CA ARG A 45 7.24 9.03 20.84
C ARG A 45 6.21 10.04 21.32
N ARG A 46 6.64 10.86 22.27
CA ARG A 46 5.92 12.06 22.71
C ARG A 46 6.65 13.29 22.20
N THR A 47 5.89 14.27 21.71
CA THR A 47 6.45 15.58 21.34
C THR A 47 6.58 16.48 22.57
N PRO A 48 7.31 17.61 22.48
CA PRO A 48 7.36 18.59 23.57
C PRO A 48 5.99 19.13 24.02
N ASN A 49 4.97 19.04 23.16
CA ASN A 49 3.59 19.46 23.45
C ASN A 49 2.72 18.30 23.95
N ASP A 50 3.34 17.20 24.43
CA ASP A 50 2.70 15.97 24.91
C ASP A 50 1.80 15.24 23.90
N LEU A 51 1.92 15.55 22.61
CA LEU A 51 1.25 14.77 21.56
C LEU A 51 1.93 13.40 21.42
N ILE A 52 1.13 12.34 21.38
CA ILE A 52 1.58 10.95 21.34
C ILE A 52 1.51 10.42 19.90
N PHE A 53 2.58 9.78 19.45
CA PHE A 53 2.70 9.15 18.14
C PHE A 53 3.15 7.70 18.27
N ALA A 54 2.68 6.86 17.36
CA ALA A 54 3.32 5.58 17.06
C ALA A 54 3.89 5.64 15.64
N ASP A 55 5.17 5.33 15.47
CA ASP A 55 5.83 5.26 14.17
C ASP A 55 6.13 3.80 13.85
N VAL A 56 5.67 3.36 12.67
CA VAL A 56 5.96 2.04 12.11
C VAL A 56 6.95 2.21 10.97
N ARG A 57 8.09 1.54 11.10
CA ARG A 57 9.05 1.33 10.01
C ARG A 57 8.96 -0.12 9.56
N MET A 58 8.95 -0.30 8.25
CA MET A 58 9.09 -1.61 7.63
C MET A 58 10.20 -1.56 6.60
N GLU A 59 10.82 -2.70 6.36
CA GLU A 59 11.80 -2.93 5.32
C GLU A 59 11.43 -4.22 4.61
N MET A 60 11.32 -4.15 3.29
CA MET A 60 10.90 -5.28 2.48
C MET A 60 11.70 -5.33 1.18
N LEU A 61 12.04 -6.54 0.75
CA LEU A 61 12.53 -6.78 -0.59
C LEU A 61 11.41 -6.48 -1.59
N VAL A 62 11.74 -5.72 -2.63
CA VAL A 62 10.87 -5.41 -3.77
C VAL A 62 11.67 -5.48 -5.06
N ALA A 63 10.98 -5.51 -6.20
CA ALA A 63 11.61 -5.24 -7.48
C ALA A 63 12.18 -3.81 -7.49
N ARG A 64 13.49 -3.69 -7.76
CA ARG A 64 14.17 -2.41 -8.00
C ARG A 64 13.48 -1.59 -9.09
N ALA A 65 13.75 -0.28 -9.12
CA ALA A 65 13.15 0.66 -10.05
C ALA A 65 13.27 0.22 -11.53
N GLU A 66 14.45 -0.17 -12.00
CA GLU A 66 14.65 -0.60 -13.39
C GLU A 66 13.81 -1.82 -13.73
N LYS A 67 13.70 -2.76 -12.79
CA LYS A 67 12.91 -3.98 -12.98
C LYS A 67 11.42 -3.64 -13.01
N THR A 68 10.97 -2.76 -12.13
CA THR A 68 9.58 -2.30 -12.09
C THR A 68 9.19 -1.56 -13.36
N ILE A 69 10.05 -0.65 -13.86
CA ILE A 69 9.87 0.04 -15.15
C ILE A 69 9.83 -0.96 -16.30
N ALA A 70 10.77 -1.90 -16.36
CA ALA A 70 10.83 -2.90 -17.42
C ALA A 70 9.59 -3.81 -17.44
N VAL A 71 9.10 -4.22 -16.27
CA VAL A 71 7.82 -4.93 -16.15
C VAL A 71 6.70 -4.05 -16.67
N ALA A 72 6.58 -2.80 -16.19
CA ALA A 72 5.53 -1.89 -16.60
C ALA A 72 5.49 -1.65 -18.12
N GLN A 73 6.64 -1.44 -18.75
CA GLN A 73 6.77 -1.30 -20.21
C GLN A 73 6.35 -2.60 -20.93
N SER A 74 6.80 -3.76 -20.44
CA SER A 74 6.39 -5.06 -20.98
C SER A 74 4.88 -5.28 -20.88
N LEU A 75 4.22 -4.83 -19.80
CA LEU A 75 2.77 -4.93 -19.68
C LEU A 75 2.05 -4.01 -20.68
N ARG A 76 2.55 -2.78 -20.90
CA ARG A 76 2.01 -1.86 -21.91
C ARG A 76 2.07 -2.45 -23.31
N GLU A 77 3.14 -3.17 -23.65
CA GLU A 77 3.28 -3.87 -24.92
C GLU A 77 2.39 -5.13 -24.99
N GLN A 78 2.26 -5.87 -23.89
CA GLN A 78 1.45 -7.09 -23.81
C GLN A 78 -0.05 -6.82 -23.92
N TYR A 79 -0.51 -5.64 -23.48
CA TYR A 79 -1.93 -5.27 -23.44
C TYR A 79 -2.24 -4.06 -24.34
N PRO A 80 -2.10 -4.19 -25.67
CA PRO A 80 -2.30 -3.08 -26.60
C PRO A 80 -3.73 -2.51 -26.56
N ASP A 81 -4.74 -3.35 -26.27
CA ASP A 81 -6.13 -2.92 -26.14
C ASP A 81 -6.34 -1.93 -24.98
N TYR A 82 -5.50 -1.99 -23.95
CA TYR A 82 -5.48 -1.03 -22.85
C TYR A 82 -4.62 0.18 -23.23
N ALA A 83 -3.40 -0.07 -23.72
CA ALA A 83 -2.41 0.97 -23.99
C ALA A 83 -2.82 1.97 -25.08
N ASN A 84 -3.69 1.54 -26.01
CA ASN A 84 -4.23 2.39 -27.08
C ASN A 84 -5.51 3.14 -26.66
N HIS A 85 -6.06 2.87 -25.48
CA HIS A 85 -7.23 3.58 -24.97
C HIS A 85 -6.86 5.01 -24.56
N PRO A 86 -7.67 6.04 -24.88
CA PRO A 86 -7.36 7.44 -24.55
C PRO A 86 -7.22 7.69 -23.04
N ASP A 87 -7.99 6.96 -22.23
CA ASP A 87 -7.96 7.02 -20.77
C ASP A 87 -7.23 5.82 -20.15
N PHE A 88 -6.05 5.48 -20.67
CA PHE A 88 -5.19 4.43 -20.13
C PHE A 88 -4.47 4.86 -18.85
N PHE A 89 -4.47 3.97 -17.86
CA PHE A 89 -3.71 4.13 -16.62
C PHE A 89 -2.85 2.91 -16.33
N MET A 90 -1.66 3.15 -15.80
CA MET A 90 -0.94 2.14 -15.03
C MET A 90 -1.06 2.43 -13.55
N THR A 91 -1.29 1.40 -12.74
CA THR A 91 -1.38 1.53 -11.29
C THR A 91 -0.19 0.86 -10.64
N PHE A 92 0.59 1.59 -9.83
CA PHE A 92 1.65 1.00 -9.01
C PHE A 92 1.10 0.79 -7.61
N VAL A 93 1.16 -0.43 -7.09
CA VAL A 93 0.62 -0.73 -5.76
C VAL A 93 1.76 -0.97 -4.80
N TYR A 94 1.71 -0.23 -3.69
CA TYR A 94 2.49 -0.49 -2.50
C TYR A 94 1.53 -0.58 -1.31
N GLU A 95 1.56 -1.69 -0.57
CA GLU A 95 0.59 -1.98 0.49
C GLU A 95 -0.87 -2.06 -0.04
N ARG A 96 -1.78 -1.25 0.50
CA ARG A 96 -3.19 -1.11 0.09
C ARG A 96 -3.36 0.07 -0.87
N MET A 97 -2.31 0.88 -1.06
CA MET A 97 -2.35 2.06 -1.90
C MET A 97 -2.04 1.71 -3.36
N GLY A 98 -3.04 1.87 -4.23
CA GLY A 98 -2.81 1.95 -5.67
C GLY A 98 -2.48 3.39 -6.09
N LEU A 99 -1.44 3.54 -6.91
CA LEU A 99 -0.97 4.80 -7.46
C LEU A 99 -1.28 4.84 -8.95
N PRO A 100 -2.49 5.29 -9.35
CA PRO A 100 -2.85 5.38 -10.76
C PRO A 100 -2.10 6.54 -11.42
N VAL A 101 -1.40 6.25 -12.51
CA VAL A 101 -0.64 7.20 -13.32
C VAL A 101 -1.17 7.13 -14.74
N ASN A 102 -1.66 8.26 -15.24
CA ASN A 102 -2.17 8.39 -16.60
C ASN A 102 -1.02 8.21 -17.62
N GLY A 103 -1.32 7.59 -18.76
CA GLY A 103 -0.41 7.35 -19.88
C GLY A 103 0.61 8.45 -20.20
N VAL A 104 0.19 9.72 -20.24
CA VAL A 104 1.10 10.85 -20.55
C VAL A 104 2.19 11.05 -19.49
N ASN A 105 1.88 10.78 -18.22
CA ASN A 105 2.84 10.88 -17.12
C ASN A 105 3.76 9.65 -17.02
N LEU A 106 3.40 8.53 -17.67
CA LEU A 106 4.20 7.32 -17.67
C LEU A 106 5.50 7.48 -18.44
N ASP A 107 5.48 8.18 -19.57
CA ASP A 107 6.69 8.36 -20.38
C ASP A 107 7.77 9.17 -19.61
N GLN A 108 7.35 10.19 -18.84
CA GLN A 108 8.24 10.91 -17.93
C GLN A 108 8.72 10.01 -16.80
N MET A 109 7.80 9.29 -16.15
CA MET A 109 8.10 8.40 -15.04
C MET A 109 9.09 7.28 -15.44
N PHE A 110 8.99 6.76 -16.66
CA PHE A 110 9.85 5.68 -17.17
C PHE A 110 11.12 6.19 -17.87
N SER A 111 11.32 7.51 -17.96
CA SER A 111 12.51 8.09 -18.58
C SER A 111 13.82 7.75 -17.84
N SER A 112 13.74 7.54 -16.53
CA SER A 112 14.86 7.08 -15.70
C SER A 112 14.38 6.48 -14.38
N PRO A 113 15.21 5.65 -13.72
CA PRO A 113 14.94 5.16 -12.36
C PRO A 113 14.70 6.30 -11.35
N GLY A 114 15.43 7.42 -11.48
CA GLY A 114 15.27 8.58 -10.59
C GLY A 114 13.89 9.21 -10.74
N ALA A 115 13.45 9.45 -11.98
CA ALA A 115 12.11 9.98 -12.26
C ALA A 115 11.00 9.05 -11.73
N PHE A 116 11.19 7.73 -11.83
CA PHE A 116 10.26 6.76 -11.27
C PHE A 116 10.18 6.87 -9.74
N LEU A 117 11.32 6.85 -9.06
CA LEU A 117 11.42 7.01 -7.60
C LEU A 117 10.75 8.30 -7.13
N ASP A 118 11.07 9.43 -7.76
CA ASP A 118 10.53 10.74 -7.40
C ASP A 118 9.00 10.76 -7.48
N ASN A 119 8.43 10.19 -8.56
CA ASN A 119 6.97 10.14 -8.74
C ASN A 119 6.31 9.18 -7.74
N ILE A 120 6.86 7.98 -7.52
CA ILE A 120 6.31 7.03 -6.54
C ILE A 120 6.35 7.65 -5.13
N ASN A 121 7.47 8.24 -4.74
CA ASN A 121 7.63 8.85 -3.42
C ASN A 121 6.75 10.10 -3.26
N PHE A 122 6.60 10.91 -4.30
CA PHE A 122 5.66 12.04 -4.30
C PHE A 122 4.24 11.55 -4.02
N LEU A 123 3.76 10.55 -4.77
CA LEU A 123 2.42 10.01 -4.57
C LEU A 123 2.29 9.32 -3.21
N TRP A 124 3.30 8.58 -2.76
CA TRP A 124 3.32 7.94 -1.45
C TRP A 124 3.15 8.94 -0.31
N ASN A 125 3.74 10.13 -0.40
CA ASN A 125 3.63 11.17 0.63
C ASN A 125 2.20 11.72 0.81
N GLU A 126 1.31 11.48 -0.15
CA GLU A 126 -0.12 11.83 -0.08
C GLU A 126 -0.95 10.76 0.65
N TYR A 127 -0.36 9.63 1.02
CA TYR A 127 -1.06 8.53 1.70
C TYR A 127 -1.51 8.92 3.12
N ARG A 128 -2.83 8.93 3.35
CA ARG A 128 -3.45 9.21 4.64
C ARG A 128 -4.64 8.27 4.89
N VAL A 129 -4.77 7.76 6.11
CA VAL A 129 -5.88 6.91 6.54
C VAL A 129 -6.44 7.46 7.85
N GLY A 130 -7.73 7.79 7.90
CA GLY A 130 -8.38 8.19 9.16
C GLY A 130 -8.60 6.99 10.08
N LEU A 131 -8.26 7.13 11.37
CA LEU A 131 -8.34 6.07 12.38
C LEU A 131 -9.21 6.53 13.55
N GLY A 132 -10.42 6.96 13.25
CA GLY A 132 -11.38 7.52 14.22
C GLY A 132 -11.27 9.04 14.38
N TYR A 133 -11.72 9.55 15.53
CA TYR A 133 -11.79 10.99 15.79
C TYR A 133 -10.45 11.61 16.16
N TYR A 134 -9.58 10.85 16.82
CA TYR A 134 -8.36 11.36 17.45
C TYR A 134 -7.09 11.12 16.66
N TYR A 135 -7.09 10.14 15.75
CA TYR A 135 -5.88 9.70 15.04
C TYR A 135 -6.08 9.57 13.54
N GLN A 136 -4.97 9.76 12.82
CA GLN A 136 -4.80 9.37 11.43
C GLN A 136 -3.47 8.62 11.28
N MET A 137 -3.37 7.73 10.30
CA MET A 137 -2.11 7.19 9.83
C MET A 137 -1.67 7.95 8.58
N ALA A 138 -0.39 8.34 8.53
CA ALA A 138 0.19 9.07 7.42
C ALA A 138 1.54 8.46 7.03
N SER A 139 1.87 8.46 5.75
CA SER A 139 3.26 8.26 5.32
C SER A 139 4.13 9.42 5.81
N THR A 140 5.35 9.11 6.27
CA THR A 140 6.26 10.12 6.83
C THR A 140 7.63 10.17 6.16
N LYS A 141 7.92 9.22 5.27
CA LYS A 141 9.15 9.19 4.47
C LYS A 141 8.87 8.62 3.09
N ALA A 142 9.86 8.78 2.20
CA ALA A 142 9.93 8.05 0.94
C ALA A 142 9.78 6.54 1.19
N ILE A 143 9.09 5.87 0.28
CA ILE A 143 8.95 4.40 0.30
C ILE A 143 10.10 3.73 -0.43
N LEU A 144 10.66 4.38 -1.45
CA LEU A 144 11.84 3.94 -2.18
C LEU A 144 12.97 4.94 -1.92
N GLU A 145 13.83 4.64 -0.94
CA GLU A 145 14.95 5.52 -0.56
C GLU A 145 16.20 5.34 -1.43
N THR A 146 16.37 4.17 -2.04
CA THR A 146 17.52 3.83 -2.90
C THR A 146 17.07 3.21 -4.22
N PHE A 147 18.01 3.02 -5.14
CA PHE A 147 17.80 2.27 -6.39
C PHE A 147 17.90 0.75 -6.20
N ASP A 148 18.08 0.29 -4.96
CA ASP A 148 18.25 -1.12 -4.66
C ASP A 148 16.89 -1.85 -4.64
N ASN A 149 16.93 -3.13 -4.30
CA ASN A 149 15.78 -4.02 -4.25
C ASN A 149 15.04 -3.96 -2.91
N GLU A 150 14.98 -2.78 -2.30
CA GLU A 150 14.44 -2.55 -0.97
C GLU A 150 13.44 -1.39 -0.97
N ALA A 151 12.32 -1.59 -0.30
CA ALA A 151 11.37 -0.53 0.03
C ALA A 151 11.30 -0.41 1.55
N THR A 152 11.31 0.84 2.02
CA THR A 152 11.28 1.19 3.43
C THR A 152 10.03 2.01 3.75
N PRO A 153 8.82 1.44 3.68
CA PRO A 153 7.64 2.23 3.97
C PRO A 153 7.60 2.60 5.47
N HIS A 154 7.36 3.89 5.70
CA HIS A 154 7.25 4.50 7.03
C HIS A 154 5.87 5.11 7.21
N TRP A 155 5.21 4.75 8.31
CA TRP A 155 3.94 5.32 8.70
C TRP A 155 4.01 5.90 10.11
N SER A 156 3.27 6.98 10.34
CA SER A 156 3.05 7.54 11.65
C SER A 156 1.57 7.60 11.97
N PHE A 157 1.20 7.09 13.13
CA PHE A 157 -0.10 7.26 13.76
C PHE A 157 -0.06 8.59 14.49
N MET A 158 -0.60 9.62 13.83
CA MET A 158 -0.54 11.00 14.25
C MET A 158 -1.84 11.40 14.95
N GLN A 159 -1.70 12.01 16.11
CA GLN A 159 -2.80 12.65 16.80
C GLN A 159 -3.30 13.85 15.99
N VAL A 160 -4.59 13.90 15.68
CA VAL A 160 -5.25 14.99 14.94
C VAL A 160 -6.07 15.92 15.83
N GLN A 161 -6.36 15.51 17.06
CA GLN A 161 -7.08 16.31 18.07
C GLN A 161 -6.38 16.20 19.41
N GLU A 162 -6.27 17.31 20.14
CA GLU A 162 -5.72 17.35 21.50
C GLU A 162 -6.55 16.51 22.48
N GLY A 163 -5.93 16.10 23.59
CA GLY A 163 -6.60 15.35 24.66
C GLY A 163 -6.71 13.84 24.44
N ALA A 164 -6.12 13.31 23.37
CA ALA A 164 -6.03 11.87 23.18
C ALA A 164 -5.09 11.22 24.21
N SER A 165 -5.52 10.10 24.78
CA SER A 165 -4.72 9.31 25.72
C SER A 165 -3.81 8.32 24.99
N GLU A 166 -2.87 7.73 25.74
CA GLU A 166 -2.03 6.64 25.22
C GLU A 166 -2.88 5.42 24.82
N GLN A 167 -3.96 5.15 25.55
CA GLN A 167 -4.90 4.09 25.22
C GLN A 167 -5.59 4.35 23.87
N ASP A 168 -5.95 5.60 23.56
CA ASP A 168 -6.55 5.96 22.27
C ASP A 168 -5.58 5.73 21.11
N MET A 169 -4.28 6.00 21.32
CA MET A 169 -3.24 5.67 20.33
C MET A 169 -3.12 4.15 20.12
N ILE A 170 -3.10 3.37 21.20
CA ILE A 170 -3.06 1.89 21.13
C ILE A 170 -4.25 1.37 20.34
N GLU A 171 -5.45 1.89 20.62
CA GLU A 171 -6.67 1.53 19.91
C GLU A 171 -6.64 1.96 18.44
N ALA A 172 -6.10 3.14 18.13
CA ALA A 172 -5.91 3.58 16.75
C ALA A 172 -4.98 2.65 15.97
N VAL A 173 -3.84 2.24 16.54
CA VAL A 173 -2.92 1.27 15.91
C VAL A 173 -3.60 -0.07 15.71
N ARG A 174 -4.30 -0.58 16.74
CA ARG A 174 -5.06 -1.84 16.63
C ARG A 174 -6.20 -1.77 15.63
N SER A 175 -6.82 -0.60 15.44
CA SER A 175 -7.90 -0.40 14.46
C SER A 175 -7.39 -0.47 13.02
N ARG A 176 -6.11 -0.15 12.79
CA ARG A 176 -5.46 -0.44 11.51
C ARG A 176 -5.30 -1.94 11.30
N GLN A 177 -5.20 -2.70 12.40
CA GLN A 177 -5.08 -4.15 12.54
C GLN A 177 -3.82 -4.76 11.89
N TYR A 178 -3.48 -4.36 10.67
CA TYR A 178 -2.36 -4.93 9.92
C TYR A 178 -1.79 -3.96 8.91
N ILE A 179 -0.56 -4.19 8.46
CA ILE A 179 0.05 -3.50 7.32
C ILE A 179 0.41 -4.53 6.27
N LEU A 180 -0.19 -4.42 5.09
CA LEU A 180 0.00 -5.35 3.98
C LEU A 180 1.31 -5.05 3.26
N MET A 181 2.09 -6.09 2.95
CA MET A 181 3.28 -5.98 2.11
C MET A 181 2.91 -6.47 0.73
N HIS A 182 2.92 -5.55 -0.22
CA HIS A 182 2.44 -5.80 -1.57
C HIS A 182 3.21 -4.90 -2.53
N GLN A 183 3.72 -5.50 -3.60
CA GLN A 183 4.13 -4.78 -4.79
C GLN A 183 3.32 -5.32 -5.96
N ALA A 184 2.65 -4.44 -6.70
CA ALA A 184 1.97 -4.83 -7.92
C ALA A 184 1.97 -3.73 -8.97
N ILE A 185 1.77 -4.13 -10.22
CA ILE A 185 1.59 -3.21 -11.36
C ILE A 185 0.30 -3.59 -12.09
N GLY A 186 -0.61 -2.64 -12.17
CA GLY A 186 -1.90 -2.79 -12.84
C GLY A 186 -1.94 -2.06 -14.18
N VAL A 187 -2.69 -2.60 -15.12
CA VAL A 187 -3.14 -1.91 -16.34
C VAL A 187 -4.66 -1.77 -16.31
N MET A 188 -5.14 -0.56 -16.63
CA MET A 188 -6.55 -0.21 -16.53
C MET A 188 -6.95 0.75 -17.65
N ALA A 189 -8.16 0.54 -18.18
CA ALA A 189 -8.82 1.44 -19.11
C ALA A 189 -10.35 1.29 -18.92
N PRO A 190 -11.14 2.37 -19.09
CA PRO A 190 -12.60 2.30 -19.05
C PRO A 190 -13.18 1.20 -19.93
N GLY A 191 -14.15 0.45 -19.40
CA GLY A 191 -14.81 -0.64 -20.11
C GLY A 191 -13.99 -1.94 -20.24
N LEU A 192 -12.74 -1.96 -19.74
CA LEU A 192 -11.92 -3.18 -19.67
C LEU A 192 -11.68 -3.56 -18.20
N LYS A 193 -11.73 -4.86 -17.91
CA LYS A 193 -11.39 -5.40 -16.58
C LYS A 193 -9.94 -5.04 -16.26
N MET A 194 -9.66 -4.44 -15.10
CA MET A 194 -8.27 -4.17 -14.71
C MET A 194 -7.49 -5.49 -14.60
N LYS A 195 -6.25 -5.52 -15.04
CA LYS A 195 -5.31 -6.62 -14.79
C LYS A 195 -4.25 -6.15 -13.80
N LEU A 196 -4.05 -6.88 -12.71
CA LEU A 196 -3.08 -6.56 -11.66
C LEU A 196 -2.02 -7.67 -11.57
N HIS A 197 -0.80 -7.34 -11.98
CA HIS A 197 0.38 -8.21 -11.85
C HIS A 197 0.96 -8.03 -10.45
N THR A 198 0.89 -9.06 -9.61
CA THR A 198 1.14 -8.95 -8.17
C THR A 198 2.25 -9.88 -7.68
N SER A 199 2.93 -9.44 -6.61
CA SER A 199 3.81 -10.27 -5.79
C SER A 199 3.08 -11.38 -5.03
N GLY A 200 1.75 -11.30 -4.90
CA GLY A 200 0.87 -12.31 -4.32
C GLY A 200 0.45 -13.38 -5.34
N GLY A 201 -0.55 -14.18 -5.00
CA GLY A 201 -1.15 -15.18 -5.87
C GLY A 201 -1.99 -14.58 -7.00
N ASP A 202 -2.30 -15.41 -7.99
CA ASP A 202 -3.22 -15.15 -9.11
C ASP A 202 -4.69 -15.40 -8.74
N TYR A 203 -5.01 -15.37 -7.46
CA TYR A 203 -6.33 -15.63 -6.92
C TYR A 203 -6.59 -14.74 -5.71
N TYR A 204 -7.86 -14.49 -5.44
CA TYR A 204 -8.29 -13.75 -4.27
C TYR A 204 -8.65 -14.67 -3.11
N ILE A 205 -8.49 -14.14 -1.89
CA ILE A 205 -8.98 -14.74 -0.65
C ILE A 205 -9.89 -13.73 0.05
N ASN A 206 -11.02 -14.22 0.58
CA ASN A 206 -11.82 -13.49 1.56
C ASN A 206 -11.15 -13.59 2.92
N HIS A 207 -10.26 -12.65 3.23
CA HIS A 207 -9.67 -12.56 4.55
C HIS A 207 -10.67 -11.88 5.49
N PRO A 208 -10.92 -12.42 6.71
CA PRO A 208 -11.91 -11.86 7.64
C PRO A 208 -11.66 -10.38 7.96
N GLU A 209 -10.43 -9.91 7.75
CA GLU A 209 -9.95 -8.63 8.25
C GLU A 209 -9.43 -7.70 7.15
N PHE A 210 -9.05 -8.24 5.98
CA PHE A 210 -8.67 -7.43 4.82
C PHE A 210 -9.82 -7.34 3.80
N GLY A 211 -10.89 -8.12 3.98
CA GLY A 211 -11.89 -8.32 2.94
C GLY A 211 -11.34 -9.19 1.81
N HIS A 212 -11.74 -8.88 0.59
CA HIS A 212 -11.33 -9.60 -0.61
C HIS A 212 -10.00 -9.06 -1.14
N ILE A 213 -8.91 -9.82 -1.00
CA ILE A 213 -7.55 -9.38 -1.35
C ILE A 213 -6.75 -10.48 -2.07
N PRO A 214 -5.67 -10.13 -2.81
CA PRO A 214 -4.80 -11.15 -3.40
C PRO A 214 -4.26 -12.10 -2.33
N GLY A 215 -4.38 -13.40 -2.61
CA GLY A 215 -3.81 -14.43 -1.73
C GLY A 215 -2.29 -14.40 -1.75
N GLY A 216 -1.65 -15.12 -0.83
CA GLY A 216 -0.20 -15.29 -0.77
C GLY A 216 0.61 -14.04 -0.36
N LEU A 217 -0.02 -12.89 -0.15
CA LEU A 217 0.63 -11.68 0.34
C LEU A 217 1.09 -11.84 1.79
N THR A 218 2.11 -11.10 2.19
CA THR A 218 2.57 -11.07 3.59
C THR A 218 2.06 -9.80 4.26
N TYR A 219 1.83 -9.83 5.57
CA TYR A 219 1.47 -8.63 6.35
C TYR A 219 2.08 -8.68 7.76
N VAL A 220 2.17 -7.52 8.41
CA VAL A 220 2.47 -7.41 9.84
C VAL A 220 1.16 -7.24 10.62
N ASP A 221 0.99 -8.06 11.67
CA ASP A 221 -0.13 -8.01 12.59
C ASP A 221 0.14 -7.02 13.73
N LEU A 222 -0.75 -6.03 13.87
CA LEU A 222 -0.67 -4.98 14.88
C LEU A 222 -1.72 -5.16 15.99
N ARG A 223 -2.60 -6.18 15.90
CA ARG A 223 -3.74 -6.35 16.83
C ARG A 223 -3.31 -6.55 18.27
N SER A 224 -2.16 -7.18 18.50
CA SER A 224 -1.64 -7.46 19.83
C SER A 224 -0.70 -6.40 20.37
N TRP A 225 -0.43 -5.32 19.63
CA TRP A 225 0.46 -4.25 20.10
C TRP A 225 -0.16 -3.50 21.28
N ASN A 226 0.61 -3.22 22.34
CA ASN A 226 0.16 -2.63 23.61
C ASN A 226 0.90 -1.33 23.96
N GLY A 227 1.42 -0.59 22.97
CA GLY A 227 2.16 0.66 23.22
C GLY A 227 3.66 0.46 23.44
N GLU A 228 4.17 -0.77 23.38
CA GLU A 228 5.59 -1.03 23.55
C GLU A 228 6.42 -0.59 22.32
N THR A 229 7.62 -0.05 22.56
CA THR A 229 8.61 0.14 21.49
C THR A 229 9.41 -1.13 21.32
N ARG A 230 9.40 -1.71 20.12
CA ARG A 230 10.13 -2.94 19.81
C ARG A 230 10.29 -3.17 18.32
N ASP A 231 11.24 -4.04 17.99
CA ASP A 231 11.36 -4.62 16.65
C ASP A 231 10.25 -5.66 16.40
N PHE A 232 9.86 -5.81 15.14
CA PHE A 232 8.99 -6.90 14.71
C PHE A 232 9.77 -8.19 14.63
N THR A 233 9.10 -9.26 15.05
CA THR A 233 9.62 -10.62 15.00
C THR A 233 8.93 -11.40 13.89
N LYS A 234 9.44 -12.59 13.56
CA LYS A 234 8.73 -13.53 12.69
C LYS A 234 7.32 -13.89 13.19
N ALA A 235 7.07 -13.74 14.49
CA ALA A 235 5.75 -13.96 15.06
C ALA A 235 4.77 -12.80 14.81
N ASP A 236 5.23 -11.62 14.37
CA ASP A 236 4.35 -10.51 13.95
C ASP A 236 4.01 -10.59 12.46
N VAL A 237 4.85 -11.31 11.69
CA VAL A 237 4.69 -11.49 10.25
C VAL A 237 3.79 -12.68 9.97
N ARG A 238 2.81 -12.48 9.09
CA ARG A 238 1.80 -13.46 8.69
C ARG A 238 1.62 -13.45 7.19
N LYS A 239 1.06 -14.54 6.66
CA LYS A 239 0.74 -14.68 5.25
C LYS A 239 -0.78 -14.76 5.07
N VAL A 240 -1.26 -14.18 3.98
CA VAL A 240 -2.65 -14.29 3.54
C VAL A 240 -2.80 -15.65 2.87
N ASP A 241 -3.10 -16.67 3.67
CA ASP A 241 -3.37 -18.02 3.17
C ASP A 241 -4.87 -18.31 3.26
N ALA A 242 -5.35 -19.25 2.44
CA ALA A 242 -6.72 -19.72 2.54
C ALA A 242 -6.87 -20.42 3.90
N MET A 243 -7.73 -19.89 4.79
CA MET A 243 -8.06 -20.56 6.05
C MET A 243 -8.81 -21.86 5.77
#